data_AF-A0AAD5JD48-F1
#
_entry.id   AF-A0AAD5JD48-F1
#
_cell.length_a   1.000
_cell.length_b   1.000
_cell.length_c   1.000
_cell.angle_alpha   90.00
_cell.angle_beta   90.00
_cell.angle_gamma   90.00
#
_symmetry.space_group_name_H-M   'P 1'
#
loop_
_entity.id
_entity.type
_entity.pdbx_description
1 polymer ?
#
loop_
_entity_poly.entity_id
_entity_poly.type
_entity_poly.pdbx_seq_one_letter_code
_entity_poly.pdbx_strand_id
1 'polypeptide(L)'
;MGYKGGGLGKNEQGIVTPIEAKMRPKNMGMGFNETRVVEDEKNYDMRGPHQFLENLEENADEKLAIMPLMPELQHNLRLILDLTQLDIQNIDEDLRIEKKTAISLQKHKDELE
;
A
#
# COMPACT_ATOMS: atom_id res chain seq x y z
N MET A 1 -5.04 40.13 -31.58
CA MET A 1 -5.39 39.16 -30.52
C MET A 1 -6.45 39.82 -29.65
N GLY A 2 -7.72 39.46 -29.77
CA GLY A 2 -8.87 40.18 -29.18
C GLY A 2 -9.03 40.08 -27.66
N TYR A 3 -7.93 40.24 -26.92
CA TYR A 3 -7.92 40.20 -25.47
C TYR A 3 -8.52 41.50 -24.89
N LYS A 4 -9.46 41.35 -23.95
CA LYS A 4 -10.24 42.46 -23.37
C LYS A 4 -9.81 42.87 -21.95
N GLY A 5 -8.76 42.26 -21.41
CA GLY A 5 -8.22 42.61 -20.09
C GLY A 5 -8.77 41.79 -18.90
N GLY A 6 -9.63 40.79 -19.14
CA GLY A 6 -10.15 39.88 -18.12
C GLY A 6 -9.31 38.61 -17.93
N GLY A 7 -9.82 37.62 -17.19
CA GLY A 7 -9.14 36.35 -17.02
C GLY A 7 -8.97 35.59 -18.34
N LEU A 8 -7.97 34.72 -18.43
CA LEU A 8 -7.83 33.85 -19.61
C LEU A 8 -8.84 32.69 -19.56
N GLY A 9 -9.35 32.29 -20.72
CA GLY A 9 -10.28 31.16 -20.86
C GLY A 9 -11.59 31.53 -21.54
N LYS A 10 -12.39 30.52 -21.93
CA LYS A 10 -13.65 30.71 -22.68
C LYS A 10 -14.64 31.66 -21.97
N ASN A 11 -14.58 31.71 -20.64
CA ASN A 11 -15.49 32.46 -19.78
C ASN A 11 -14.72 33.44 -18.87
N GLU A 12 -13.53 33.87 -19.26
CA GLU A 12 -12.69 34.81 -18.50
C GLU A 12 -12.33 34.38 -17.06
N GLN A 13 -12.26 33.07 -16.82
CA GLN A 13 -12.07 32.48 -15.48
C GLN A 13 -10.62 32.44 -14.97
N GLY A 14 -9.66 32.76 -15.84
CA GLY A 14 -8.24 32.71 -15.50
C GLY A 14 -7.85 33.79 -14.50
N ILE A 15 -6.78 33.53 -13.74
CA ILE A 15 -6.27 34.49 -12.77
C ILE A 15 -5.66 35.67 -13.53
N VAL A 16 -6.19 36.87 -13.29
CA VAL A 16 -5.72 38.12 -13.91
C VAL A 16 -4.42 38.58 -13.29
N THR A 17 -4.27 38.36 -11.98
CA THR A 17 -3.08 38.74 -11.23
C THR A 17 -2.03 37.62 -11.25
N PRO A 18 -0.74 37.93 -11.41
CA PRO A 18 0.32 36.93 -11.27
C PRO A 18 0.24 36.20 -9.93
N ILE A 19 0.51 34.89 -9.94
CA ILE A 19 0.64 34.12 -8.70
C ILE A 19 2.00 34.44 -8.08
N GLU A 20 2.00 34.79 -6.80
CA GLU A 20 3.22 34.93 -6.03
C GLU A 20 3.67 33.58 -5.49
N ALA A 21 4.93 33.21 -5.76
CA ALA A 21 5.52 32.00 -5.21
C ALA A 21 6.01 32.27 -3.77
N LYS A 22 5.47 31.55 -2.79
CA LYS A 22 6.01 31.55 -1.42
C LYS A 22 7.04 30.43 -1.29
N MET A 23 8.30 30.80 -1.04
CA MET A 23 9.37 29.85 -0.78
C MET A 23 9.09 29.09 0.53
N ARG A 24 9.15 27.76 0.47
CA ARG A 24 9.14 26.93 1.69
C ARG A 24 10.46 27.14 2.43
N PRO A 25 10.47 27.26 3.78
CA PRO A 25 11.69 27.28 4.57
C PRO A 25 12.62 26.12 4.23
N LYS A 26 13.93 26.37 4.32
CA LYS A 26 14.94 25.34 4.05
C LYS A 26 14.73 24.17 5.02
N ASN A 27 14.76 22.94 4.49
CA ASN A 27 14.49 21.66 5.18
C ASN A 27 13.01 21.36 5.50
N MET A 28 12.04 22.20 5.12
CA MET A 28 10.61 21.93 5.32
C MET A 28 10.05 20.84 4.38
N GLY A 29 10.36 19.58 4.68
CA GLY A 29 9.68 18.38 4.16
C GLY A 29 8.42 18.04 4.98
N MET A 30 7.67 17.02 4.57
CA MET A 30 6.42 16.57 5.24
C MET A 30 6.60 16.14 6.72
N GLY A 31 7.83 16.08 7.23
CA GLY A 31 8.15 15.74 8.63
C GLY A 31 9.07 16.74 9.35
N PHE A 32 9.23 17.97 8.86
CA PHE A 32 10.21 18.95 9.39
C PHE A 32 9.86 19.60 10.74
N ASN A 33 9.01 18.98 11.56
CA ASN A 33 8.85 19.38 12.95
C ASN A 33 8.89 18.10 13.79
N GLU A 34 10.08 17.71 14.26
CA GLU A 34 10.20 16.76 15.35
C GLU A 34 9.54 17.38 16.61
N THR A 35 8.34 16.87 16.89
CA THR A 35 7.69 16.78 18.20
C THR A 35 7.86 17.94 19.19
N ARG A 36 6.91 18.87 19.14
CA ARG A 36 6.15 19.18 20.35
C ARG A 36 4.70 18.85 20.08
N VAL A 37 4.23 17.77 20.71
CA VAL A 37 2.82 17.65 21.07
C VAL A 37 2.59 18.83 21.99
N VAL A 38 2.18 19.96 21.42
CA VAL A 38 1.64 21.06 22.21
C VAL A 38 0.35 20.47 22.78
N GLU A 39 0.28 20.41 24.10
CA GLU A 39 -0.88 19.99 24.89
C GLU A 39 -2.04 20.98 24.73
N ASP A 40 -2.39 21.33 23.49
CA ASP A 40 -3.65 21.96 23.18
C ASP A 40 -4.62 20.81 22.85
N GLU A 41 -5.37 20.42 23.86
CA GLU A 41 -6.52 19.52 23.80
C GLU A 41 -7.52 20.01 22.74
N LYS A 42 -7.27 19.68 21.48
CA LYS A 42 -8.31 19.47 20.49
C LYS A 42 -8.16 18.04 20.05
N ASN A 43 -8.99 17.22 20.67
CA ASN A 43 -9.20 15.81 20.39
C ASN A 43 -9.70 15.64 18.94
N TYR A 44 -8.83 15.90 17.96
CA TYR A 44 -8.94 15.29 16.66
C TYR A 44 -8.32 13.93 16.82
N ASP A 45 -9.17 12.92 16.83
CA ASP A 45 -8.75 11.54 16.86
C ASP A 45 -7.83 11.29 15.65
N MET A 46 -6.52 11.32 15.90
CA MET A 46 -5.50 10.98 14.90
C MET A 46 -5.40 9.46 14.74
N ARG A 47 -6.19 8.69 15.50
CA ARG A 47 -6.56 7.34 15.13
C ARG A 47 -7.58 7.50 14.00
N GLY A 48 -7.06 7.70 12.79
CA GLY A 48 -7.80 7.38 11.58
C GLY A 48 -8.27 5.92 11.61
N PRO A 49 -8.70 5.33 10.48
CA PRO A 49 -9.10 3.92 10.42
C PRO A 49 -7.90 2.95 10.59
N HIS A 50 -7.18 3.05 11.70
CA HIS A 50 -6.07 2.22 12.12
C HIS A 50 -6.45 1.33 13.32
N GLN A 51 -7.64 1.49 13.91
CA GLN A 51 -8.23 0.49 14.81
C GLN A 51 -8.64 -0.81 14.10
N PHE A 52 -8.58 -0.88 12.77
CA PHE A 52 -9.00 -2.06 12.00
C PHE A 52 -7.99 -3.23 12.00
N LEU A 53 -6.81 -3.05 12.60
CA LEU A 53 -5.73 -4.04 12.55
C LEU A 53 -5.47 -4.78 13.86
N GLU A 54 -6.17 -4.47 14.97
CA GLU A 54 -5.91 -5.13 16.26
C GLU A 54 -6.56 -6.51 16.42
N ASN A 55 -7.41 -6.94 15.48
CA ASN A 55 -7.96 -8.29 15.48
C ASN A 55 -7.38 -9.08 14.29
N LEU A 56 -6.26 -9.78 14.51
CA LEU A 56 -5.62 -10.65 13.51
C LEU A 56 -6.28 -12.05 13.40
N GLU A 57 -7.46 -12.25 14.00
CA GLU A 57 -8.16 -13.55 14.01
C GLU A 57 -9.51 -13.57 13.28
N GLU A 58 -9.97 -12.46 12.69
CA GLU A 58 -11.24 -12.43 11.96
C GLU A 58 -11.03 -12.55 10.44
N ASN A 59 -11.85 -13.41 9.82
CA ASN A 59 -11.79 -13.87 8.43
C ASN A 59 -11.45 -12.75 7.43
N ALA A 60 -10.45 -12.99 6.57
CA ALA A 60 -9.99 -12.04 5.55
C ALA A 60 -11.13 -11.55 4.63
N ASP A 61 -12.15 -12.37 4.40
CA ASP A 61 -13.31 -12.07 3.56
C ASP A 61 -14.23 -10.98 4.16
N GLU A 62 -14.33 -10.88 5.49
CA GLU A 62 -15.19 -9.88 6.16
C GLU A 62 -14.55 -8.49 6.19
N LYS A 63 -13.21 -8.40 6.24
CA LYS A 63 -12.48 -7.11 6.20
C LYS A 63 -12.53 -6.45 4.82
N LEU A 64 -12.61 -7.23 3.75
CA LEU A 64 -12.74 -6.70 2.38
C LEU A 64 -14.08 -5.98 2.16
N ALA A 65 -15.11 -6.30 2.93
CA ALA A 65 -16.44 -5.68 2.82
C ALA A 65 -16.53 -4.30 3.52
N ILE A 66 -15.62 -3.99 4.46
CA ILE A 66 -15.70 -2.79 5.32
C ILE A 66 -14.80 -1.64 4.84
N MET A 67 -13.81 -1.91 3.99
CA MET A 67 -12.90 -0.89 3.48
C MET A 67 -13.58 -0.05 2.37
N PRO A 68 -13.58 1.30 2.44
CA PRO A 68 -14.06 2.11 1.33
C PRO A 68 -13.26 1.78 0.06
N LEU A 69 -14.03 1.43 -0.97
CA LEU A 69 -13.67 0.85 -2.26
C LEU A 69 -12.51 1.60 -2.95
N MET A 70 -11.28 1.13 -2.74
CA MET A 70 -10.13 1.47 -3.58
C MET A 70 -9.87 0.29 -4.53
N PRO A 71 -10.42 0.32 -5.75
CA PRO A 71 -10.35 -0.81 -6.66
C PRO A 71 -8.90 -1.16 -7.04
N GLU A 72 -8.01 -0.17 -7.14
CA GLU A 72 -6.60 -0.38 -7.44
C GLU A 72 -5.87 -1.07 -6.28
N LEU A 73 -6.17 -0.69 -5.03
CA LEU A 73 -5.56 -1.33 -3.86
C LEU A 73 -6.06 -2.78 -3.73
N GLN A 74 -7.35 -3.01 -3.92
CA GLN A 74 -7.93 -4.36 -3.92
C GLN A 74 -7.30 -5.24 -5.01
N HIS A 75 -7.12 -4.70 -6.21
CA HIS A 75 -6.45 -5.40 -7.30
C HIS A 75 -5.00 -5.75 -6.94
N ASN A 76 -4.23 -4.79 -6.42
CA ASN A 76 -2.83 -5.03 -6.05
C ASN A 76 -2.70 -6.07 -4.93
N LEU A 77 -3.56 -6.01 -3.92
CA LEU A 77 -3.60 -7.00 -2.84
C LEU A 77 -3.94 -8.39 -3.38
N ARG A 78 -4.92 -8.48 -4.28
CA ARG A 78 -5.28 -9.73 -4.92
C ARG A 78 -4.15 -10.30 -5.76
N LEU A 79 -3.48 -9.47 -6.56
CA LEU A 79 -2.33 -9.90 -7.36
C LEU A 79 -1.21 -10.47 -6.47
N ILE A 80 -0.90 -9.81 -5.35
CA ILE A 80 0.11 -10.29 -4.41
C ILE A 80 -0.32 -11.64 -3.80
N LEU A 81 -1.59 -11.77 -3.39
CA LEU A 81 -2.12 -13.03 -2.85
C LEU A 81 -2.05 -14.16 -3.88
N ASP A 82 -2.45 -13.91 -5.12
CA ASP A 82 -2.46 -14.92 -6.18
C ASP A 82 -1.03 -15.38 -6.53
N LEU A 83 -0.07 -14.45 -6.63
CA LEU A 83 1.34 -14.76 -6.89
C LEU A 83 1.97 -15.55 -5.73
N THR A 84 1.75 -15.09 -4.49
CA THR A 84 2.30 -15.78 -3.30
C THR A 84 1.69 -17.17 -3.10
N GLN A 85 0.38 -17.32 -3.38
CA GLN A 85 -0.27 -18.62 -3.35
C GLN A 85 0.35 -19.58 -4.39
N LEU A 86 0.60 -19.11 -5.61
CA LEU A 86 1.24 -19.90 -6.65
C LEU A 86 2.67 -20.29 -6.27
N ASP A 87 3.45 -19.35 -5.71
CA ASP A 87 4.83 -19.63 -5.26
C ASP A 87 4.86 -20.72 -4.18
N ILE A 88 3.96 -20.65 -3.20
CA ILE A 88 3.86 -21.67 -2.15
C ILE A 88 3.53 -23.04 -2.76
N GLN A 89 2.61 -23.09 -3.73
CA GLN A 89 2.23 -24.34 -4.40
C GLN A 89 3.42 -24.96 -5.15
N ASN A 90 4.17 -24.14 -5.89
CA ASN A 90 5.36 -24.60 -6.62
C ASN A 90 6.43 -25.14 -5.65
N ILE A 91 6.70 -24.41 -4.56
CA ILE A 91 7.67 -24.84 -3.54
C ILE A 91 7.24 -26.16 -2.90
N ASP A 92 5.95 -26.35 -2.60
CA ASP A 92 5.44 -27.59 -2.02
C ASP A 92 5.59 -28.79 -2.98
N GLU A 93 5.35 -28.57 -4.28
CA GLU A 93 5.53 -29.60 -5.30
C GLU A 93 7.01 -29.99 -5.46
N ASP A 94 7.90 -29.01 -5.57
CA ASP A 94 9.35 -29.24 -5.66
C ASP A 94 9.86 -30.00 -4.43
N LEU A 95 9.46 -29.56 -3.23
CA LEU A 95 9.81 -30.22 -1.98
C LEU A 95 9.31 -31.68 -1.93
N ARG A 96 8.12 -31.94 -2.49
CA ARG A 96 7.56 -33.29 -2.55
C ARG A 96 8.34 -34.18 -3.52
N ILE A 97 8.81 -33.64 -4.64
CA ILE A 97 9.65 -34.35 -5.60
C ILE A 97 10.99 -34.69 -4.95
N GLU A 98 11.64 -33.71 -4.34
CA GLU A 98 12.94 -33.88 -3.67
C GLU A 98 12.86 -34.92 -2.54
N LYS A 99 11.79 -34.91 -1.74
CA LYS A 99 11.59 -35.94 -0.71
C LYS A 99 11.47 -37.35 -1.32
N LYS A 100 10.77 -37.51 -2.44
CA LYS A 100 10.65 -38.82 -3.11
C LYS A 100 12.00 -39.29 -3.65
N THR A 101 12.78 -38.41 -4.27
CA THR A 101 14.10 -38.76 -4.80
C THR A 101 15.06 -39.12 -3.67
N ALA A 102 15.09 -38.35 -2.58
CA ALA A 102 15.86 -38.66 -1.38
C ALA A 102 15.51 -40.04 -0.81
N ILE A 103 14.21 -40.37 -0.69
CA ILE A 103 13.76 -41.69 -0.24
C ILE A 103 14.24 -42.80 -1.19
N SER A 104 14.14 -42.61 -2.52
CA SER A 104 14.60 -43.63 -3.47
C SER A 104 16.12 -43.85 -3.41
N LEU A 105 16.89 -42.78 -3.24
CA LEU A 105 18.35 -42.86 -3.10
C LEU A 105 18.74 -43.54 -1.79
N GLN A 106 18.02 -43.25 -0.69
CA GLN A 106 18.26 -43.91 0.59
C GLN A 106 18.02 -45.42 0.49
N LYS A 107 16.92 -45.84 -0.15
CA LYS A 107 16.65 -47.27 -0.36
C LYS A 107 17.75 -47.96 -1.18
N HIS A 108 18.18 -47.34 -2.28
CA HIS A 108 19.26 -47.91 -3.09
C HIS A 108 20.60 -47.95 -2.34
N LYS A 109 20.87 -46.99 -1.46
CA LYS A 109 22.04 -47.04 -0.59
C LYS A 109 21.95 -48.24 0.37
N ASP A 110 20.81 -48.41 1.02
CA ASP A 110 20.58 -49.51 1.97
C ASP A 110 20.63 -50.89 1.27
N GLU A 111 20.29 -50.99 -0.02
CA GLU A 111 20.42 -52.21 -0.84
C GLU A 111 21.87 -52.56 -1.21
N LEU A 112 22.77 -51.57 -1.18
CA LEU A 112 24.18 -51.72 -1.55
C LEU A 112 25.11 -51.94 -0.34
N GLU A 113 24.62 -51.71 0.88
CA GLU A 113 25.31 -52.02 2.16
C GLU A 113 24.98 -53.45 2.63
#